data_AF-A0A971YQC2-F1
#
_entry.id   AF-A0A971YQC2-F1
#
_cell.length_a   1.000
_cell.length_b   1.000
_cell.length_c   1.000
_cell.angle_alpha   90.00
_cell.angle_beta   90.00
_cell.angle_gamma   90.00
#
_symmetry.space_group_name_H-M   'P 1'
#
loop_
_entity.id
_entity.type
_entity.pdbx_description
1 polymer ?
#
loop_
_entity_poly.entity_id
_entity_poly.type
_entity_poly.pdbx_seq_one_letter_code
_entity_poly.pdbx_strand_id
1 'polypeptide(L)'
;MRIRDLVYGSILTALALIIPIAFGGYLRVYLPPFSATLTSHVPVLLAMLAGPAVAAMVGVGSALGFLLVLGPVVAARAAVHMLVGAIGAMLVQQGRSFRFALLFTAPLHSVFEALVVLHFGFTSYEALIIVGVGTFLHHLVDATIALAVVASLKVSGLIKARGPLPH
;
A
#
# COMPACT_ATOMS: atom_id res chain seq x y z
N MET A 1 9.63 8.81 16.54
CA MET A 1 8.53 9.40 15.74
C MET A 1 8.28 10.81 16.24
N ARG A 2 8.10 11.78 15.35
CA ARG A 2 7.75 13.17 15.69
C ARG A 2 6.23 13.37 15.64
N ILE A 3 5.72 14.44 16.24
CA ILE A 3 4.28 14.81 16.20
C ILE A 3 3.74 14.79 14.77
N ARG A 4 4.49 15.36 13.83
CA ARG A 4 4.12 15.37 12.41
C ARG A 4 3.91 13.96 11.84
N ASP A 5 4.74 13.00 12.24
CA ASP A 5 4.67 11.61 11.76
C ASP A 5 3.43 10.92 12.33
N LEU A 6 3.02 11.27 13.56
CA LEU A 6 1.78 10.81 14.17
C LEU A 6 0.54 11.36 13.46
N VAL A 7 0.55 12.65 13.10
CA VAL A 7 -0.57 13.28 12.37
C VAL A 7 -0.72 12.70 10.97
N TYR A 8 0.36 12.56 10.20
CA TYR A 8 0.28 11.92 8.89
C TYR A 8 -0.09 10.45 9.00
N GLY A 9 0.49 9.75 9.98
CA GLY A 9 0.17 8.34 10.23
C GLY A 9 -1.30 8.12 10.56
N SER A 10 -1.90 8.95 11.42
CA SER A 10 -3.30 8.79 11.81
C SER A 10 -4.25 9.04 10.64
N ILE A 11 -4.04 10.10 9.86
CA ILE A 11 -4.86 10.41 8.67
C ILE A 11 -4.75 9.30 7.64
N LEU A 12 -3.53 8.86 7.30
CA LEU A 12 -3.31 7.81 6.31
C LEU A 12 -3.85 6.45 6.80
N THR A 13 -3.76 6.17 8.10
CA THR A 13 -4.33 4.94 8.69
C THR A 13 -5.85 4.96 8.61
N ALA A 14 -6.48 6.10 8.93
CA ALA A 14 -7.92 6.27 8.79
C ALA A 14 -8.38 6.08 7.33
N LEU A 15 -7.62 6.63 6.37
CA LEU A 15 -7.87 6.43 4.94
C LEU A 15 -7.71 4.95 4.54
N ALA A 16 -6.64 4.29 4.98
CA ALA A 16 -6.41 2.87 4.68
C ALA A 16 -7.53 1.96 5.20
N LEU A 17 -8.11 2.30 6.35
CA LEU A 17 -9.24 1.59 6.93
C LEU A 17 -10.54 1.87 6.17
N ILE A 18 -10.83 3.13 5.82
CA ILE A 18 -12.13 3.51 5.27
C ILE A 18 -12.26 3.22 3.77
N ILE A 19 -11.17 3.23 2.99
CA ILE A 19 -11.21 2.98 1.54
C ILE A 19 -11.89 1.64 1.20
N PRO A 20 -11.51 0.48 1.76
CA PRO A 20 -12.20 -0.77 1.44
C PRO A 20 -13.69 -0.74 1.84
N ILE A 21 -14.07 -0.01 2.89
CA ILE A 21 -15.46 0.12 3.34
C ILE A 21 -16.26 1.01 2.37
N ALA A 22 -15.73 2.17 2.03
CA ALA A 22 -16.41 3.16 1.20
C ALA A 22 -16.40 2.78 -0.28
N PHE A 23 -15.27 2.31 -0.80
CA PHE A 23 -15.07 2.06 -2.23
C PHE A 23 -15.29 0.60 -2.63
N GLY A 24 -15.33 -0.32 -1.65
CA GLY A 24 -15.46 -1.77 -1.88
C GLY A 24 -16.74 -2.18 -2.63
N GLY A 25 -17.77 -1.32 -2.65
CA GLY A 25 -19.03 -1.60 -3.34
C GLY A 25 -19.04 -1.30 -4.84
N TYR A 26 -18.19 -0.39 -5.34
CA TYR A 26 -18.29 0.11 -6.72
C TYR A 26 -16.95 0.39 -7.42
N LEU A 27 -15.85 0.51 -6.70
CA LEU A 27 -14.49 0.62 -7.28
C LEU A 27 -13.66 -0.64 -7.03
N ARG A 28 -14.32 -1.77 -6.76
CA ARG A 28 -13.68 -3.05 -6.48
C ARG A 28 -13.84 -4.02 -7.63
N VAL A 29 -12.71 -4.57 -8.07
CA VAL A 29 -12.66 -5.81 -8.86
C VAL A 29 -12.53 -6.97 -7.88
N TYR A 30 -13.45 -7.92 -7.95
CA TYR A 30 -13.48 -9.07 -7.05
C TYR A 30 -13.54 -10.38 -7.84
N LEU A 31 -12.45 -11.15 -7.77
CA LEU A 31 -12.31 -12.47 -8.37
C LEU A 31 -11.56 -13.35 -7.36
N PRO A 32 -12.25 -13.95 -6.38
CA PRO A 32 -11.61 -14.65 -5.26
C PRO A 32 -10.54 -15.65 -5.72
N PRO A 33 -9.39 -15.74 -5.01
CA PRO A 33 -9.00 -14.99 -3.81
C PRO A 33 -8.48 -13.57 -4.07
N PHE A 34 -8.46 -13.13 -5.34
CA PHE A 34 -8.08 -11.78 -5.72
C PHE A 34 -9.20 -10.77 -5.43
N SER A 35 -8.75 -9.60 -5.01
CA SER A 35 -9.57 -8.42 -4.81
C SER A 35 -8.66 -7.21 -5.01
N ALA A 36 -9.13 -6.23 -5.77
CA ALA A 36 -8.49 -4.94 -5.95
C ALA A 36 -9.54 -3.85 -5.77
N THR A 37 -9.44 -3.10 -4.69
CA THR A 37 -10.23 -1.87 -4.50
C THR A 37 -9.36 -0.71 -4.94
N LEU A 38 -9.79 0.06 -5.94
CA LEU A 38 -9.00 1.19 -6.44
C LEU A 38 -8.61 2.11 -5.28
N THR A 39 -7.37 2.60 -5.28
CA THR A 39 -6.76 3.45 -4.24
C THR A 39 -6.40 2.76 -2.91
N SER A 40 -6.65 1.46 -2.74
CA SER A 40 -6.43 0.79 -1.45
C SER A 40 -4.97 0.80 -0.99
N HIS A 41 -4.00 0.83 -1.91
CA HIS A 41 -2.59 0.95 -1.56
C HIS A 41 -2.14 2.39 -1.36
N VAL A 42 -2.84 3.38 -1.94
CA VAL A 42 -2.39 4.78 -1.96
C VAL A 42 -1.99 5.29 -0.56
N PRO A 43 -2.75 5.04 0.53
CA PRO A 43 -2.33 5.49 1.86
C PRO A 43 -1.00 4.90 2.31
N VAL A 44 -0.78 3.59 2.12
CA VAL A 44 0.48 2.94 2.54
C VAL A 44 1.65 3.35 1.66
N LEU A 45 1.41 3.56 0.36
CA LEU A 45 2.41 4.07 -0.58
C LEU A 45 2.84 5.50 -0.19
N LEU A 46 1.90 6.39 0.12
CA LEU A 46 2.21 7.73 0.60
C LEU A 46 2.93 7.71 1.96
N ALA A 47 2.57 6.77 2.85
CA ALA A 47 3.21 6.61 4.15
C ALA A 47 4.70 6.24 4.06
N MET A 48 5.17 5.71 2.94
CA MET A 48 6.60 5.47 2.69
C MET A 48 7.43 6.76 2.82
N LEU A 49 6.84 7.93 2.52
CA LEU A 49 7.51 9.22 2.65
C LEU A 49 7.65 9.69 4.12
N ALA A 50 6.88 9.13 5.04
CA ALA A 50 6.91 9.47 6.47
C ALA A 50 7.87 8.59 7.27
N GLY A 51 8.04 7.33 6.86
CA GLY A 51 9.04 6.41 7.41
C GLY A 51 8.48 5.01 7.74
N PRO A 52 9.36 4.02 8.04
CA PRO A 52 8.97 2.61 8.14
C PRO A 52 7.89 2.33 9.19
N ALA A 53 8.01 2.92 10.38
CA ALA A 53 7.03 2.74 11.45
C ALA A 53 5.64 3.27 11.05
N VAL A 54 5.58 4.42 10.36
CA VAL A 54 4.32 5.02 9.90
C VAL A 54 3.70 4.15 8.81
N ALA A 55 4.49 3.74 7.81
CA ALA A 55 4.01 2.88 6.73
C ALA A 55 3.50 1.52 7.25
N ALA A 56 4.18 0.92 8.24
CA ALA A 56 3.72 -0.30 8.88
C ALA A 56 2.36 -0.10 9.58
N MET A 57 2.18 0.98 10.36
CA MET A 57 0.89 1.27 11.01
C MET A 57 -0.24 1.46 10.00
N VAL A 58 0.02 2.15 8.89
CA VAL A 58 -0.97 2.34 7.82
C VAL A 58 -1.33 0.98 7.18
N GLY A 59 -0.35 0.09 7.01
CA GLY A 59 -0.59 -1.29 6.60
C GLY A 59 -1.50 -2.08 7.55
N VAL A 60 -1.37 -1.87 8.87
CA VAL A 60 -2.30 -2.43 9.88
C VAL A 60 -3.72 -1.92 9.65
N GLY A 61 -3.88 -0.61 9.45
CA GLY A 61 -5.19 -0.01 9.14
C GLY A 61 -5.82 -0.62 7.89
N SER A 62 -5.01 -0.86 6.85
CA SER A 62 -5.47 -1.53 5.62
C SER A 62 -5.94 -2.96 5.87
N ALA A 63 -5.17 -3.76 6.60
CA ALA A 63 -5.54 -5.15 6.92
C ALA A 63 -6.85 -5.22 7.71
N LEU A 64 -7.03 -4.34 8.69
CA LEU A 64 -8.27 -4.23 9.47
C LEU A 64 -9.46 -3.80 8.60
N GLY A 65 -9.28 -2.82 7.72
CA GLY A 65 -10.32 -2.40 6.77
C GLY A 65 -10.79 -3.54 5.87
N PHE A 66 -9.85 -4.32 5.32
CA PHE A 66 -10.19 -5.49 4.50
C PHE A 66 -10.79 -6.65 5.31
N LEU A 67 -10.38 -6.84 6.56
CA LEU A 67 -11.00 -7.84 7.45
C LEU A 67 -12.49 -7.59 7.63
N LEU A 68 -12.87 -6.33 7.85
CA LEU A 68 -14.27 -5.93 8.05
C LEU A 68 -15.13 -6.14 6.80
N VAL A 69 -14.55 -6.12 5.61
CA VAL A 69 -15.30 -6.11 4.34
C VAL A 69 -15.25 -7.46 3.60
N LEU A 70 -14.13 -8.18 3.67
CA LEU A 70 -13.85 -9.35 2.83
C LEU A 70 -13.34 -10.59 3.60
N GLY A 71 -13.17 -10.50 4.91
CA GLY A 71 -12.79 -11.63 5.76
C GLY A 71 -11.29 -11.96 5.77
N PRO A 72 -10.92 -13.08 6.41
CA PRO A 72 -9.55 -13.32 6.87
C PRO A 72 -8.52 -13.55 5.75
N VAL A 73 -8.90 -14.18 4.64
CA VAL A 73 -7.95 -14.44 3.53
C VAL A 73 -7.49 -13.13 2.89
N VAL A 74 -8.42 -12.22 2.60
CA VAL A 74 -8.08 -10.92 2.01
C VAL A 74 -7.41 -10.01 3.03
N ALA A 75 -7.80 -10.08 4.31
CA ALA A 75 -7.12 -9.36 5.38
C ALA A 75 -5.65 -9.80 5.54
N ALA A 76 -5.37 -11.11 5.46
CA ALA A 76 -4.02 -11.65 5.54
C ALA A 76 -3.16 -11.21 4.34
N ARG A 77 -3.75 -11.13 3.14
CA ARG A 77 -3.08 -10.51 1.98
C ARG A 77 -2.78 -9.04 2.24
N ALA A 78 -3.77 -8.26 2.68
CA ALA A 78 -3.59 -6.85 3.00
C ALA A 78 -2.60 -6.60 4.15
N ALA A 79 -2.34 -7.57 5.04
CA ALA A 79 -1.30 -7.47 6.05
C ALA A 79 0.11 -7.36 5.44
N VAL A 80 0.32 -7.86 4.22
CA VAL A 80 1.56 -7.68 3.45
C VAL A 80 1.89 -6.20 3.23
N HIS A 81 0.88 -5.31 3.19
CA HIS A 81 1.07 -3.87 3.06
C HIS A 81 2.00 -3.30 4.14
N MET A 82 1.99 -3.88 5.35
CA MET A 82 2.88 -3.47 6.44
C MET A 82 4.36 -3.63 6.04
N LEU A 83 4.71 -4.82 5.52
CA LEU A 83 6.07 -5.15 5.10
C LEU A 83 6.49 -4.35 3.87
N VAL A 84 5.62 -4.31 2.85
CA VAL A 84 5.85 -3.58 1.60
C VAL A 84 6.04 -2.09 1.87
N GLY A 85 5.15 -1.50 2.68
CA GLY A 85 5.23 -0.10 3.12
C GLY A 85 6.53 0.18 3.88
N ALA A 86 6.90 -0.67 4.85
CA ALA A 86 8.12 -0.50 5.62
C ALA A 86 9.39 -0.58 4.74
N ILE A 87 9.49 -1.58 3.86
CA ILE A 87 10.61 -1.74 2.93
C ILE A 87 10.71 -0.53 1.99
N GLY A 88 9.59 -0.11 1.40
CA GLY A 88 9.56 1.07 0.53
C GLY A 88 10.00 2.34 1.27
N ALA A 89 9.57 2.51 2.51
CA ALA A 89 9.99 3.64 3.34
C ALA A 89 11.49 3.61 3.66
N MET A 90 12.07 2.43 3.94
CA MET A 90 13.50 2.28 4.16
C MET A 90 14.30 2.71 2.92
N LEU A 91 13.86 2.32 1.72
CA LEU A 91 14.50 2.74 0.46
C LEU A 91 14.47 4.27 0.28
N VAL A 92 13.33 4.89 0.59
CA VAL A 92 13.20 6.36 0.54
C VAL A 92 14.13 7.03 1.55
N GLN A 93 14.24 6.50 2.77
CA GLN A 93 15.18 7.02 3.79
C GLN A 93 16.64 6.87 3.39
N GLN A 94 16.97 5.84 2.62
CA GLN A 94 18.30 5.64 2.02
C GLN A 94 18.57 6.56 0.81
N GLY A 95 17.70 7.54 0.54
CA GLY A 95 17.88 8.51 -0.54
C GLY A 95 17.44 8.00 -1.91
N ARG A 96 16.84 6.80 -2.02
CA ARG A 96 16.23 6.36 -3.28
C ARG A 96 14.99 7.20 -3.58
N SER A 97 14.73 7.42 -4.86
CA SER A 97 13.55 8.19 -5.26
C SER A 97 12.25 7.47 -4.88
N PHE A 98 11.18 8.23 -4.62
CA PHE A 98 9.87 7.65 -4.34
C PHE A 98 9.39 6.73 -5.48
N ARG A 99 9.60 7.13 -6.74
CA ARG A 99 9.31 6.29 -7.92
C ARG A 99 10.06 4.96 -7.88
N PHE A 100 11.34 4.98 -7.50
CA PHE A 100 12.12 3.75 -7.36
C PHE A 100 11.55 2.84 -6.27
N ALA A 101 11.20 3.40 -5.10
CA ALA A 101 10.60 2.62 -4.02
C ALA A 101 9.29 1.95 -4.44
N LEU A 102 8.41 2.67 -5.17
CA LEU A 102 7.16 2.11 -5.70
C LEU A 102 7.42 0.95 -6.68
N LEU A 103 8.29 1.16 -7.67
CA LEU A 103 8.60 0.12 -8.68
C LEU A 103 9.31 -1.09 -8.08
N PHE A 104 10.19 -0.87 -7.10
CA PHE A 104 10.91 -1.94 -6.42
C PHE A 104 9.98 -2.78 -5.53
N THR A 105 9.02 -2.14 -4.88
CA THR A 105 8.11 -2.84 -3.95
C THR A 105 6.93 -3.53 -4.65
N ALA A 106 6.57 -3.14 -5.87
CA ALA A 106 5.52 -3.80 -6.66
C ALA A 106 5.72 -5.33 -6.84
N PRO A 107 6.89 -5.85 -7.29
CA PRO A 107 7.09 -7.30 -7.39
C PRO A 107 7.12 -7.99 -6.03
N LEU A 108 7.70 -7.36 -5.00
CA LEU A 108 7.69 -7.91 -3.64
C LEU A 108 6.27 -8.05 -3.11
N HIS A 109 5.44 -7.04 -3.33
CA HIS A 109 4.05 -7.04 -2.94
C HIS A 109 3.28 -8.20 -3.58
N SER A 110 3.39 -8.35 -4.90
CA SER A 110 2.82 -9.47 -5.66
C SER A 110 3.26 -10.82 -5.11
N VAL A 111 4.57 -11.02 -4.89
CA VAL A 111 5.11 -12.29 -4.41
C VAL A 111 4.59 -12.62 -3.01
N PHE A 112 4.63 -11.67 -2.08
CA PHE A 112 4.19 -11.93 -0.71
C PHE A 112 2.70 -12.21 -0.62
N GLU A 113 1.86 -11.52 -1.38
CA GLU A 113 0.43 -11.86 -1.40
C GLU A 113 0.15 -13.23 -2.04
N ALA A 114 0.88 -13.60 -3.09
CA ALA A 114 0.77 -14.94 -3.68
C ALA A 114 1.17 -16.03 -2.67
N LEU A 115 2.22 -15.79 -1.86
CA LEU A 115 2.63 -16.71 -0.80
C LEU A 115 1.57 -16.85 0.30
N VAL A 116 0.90 -15.75 0.69
CA VAL A 116 -0.23 -15.82 1.61
C VAL A 116 -1.34 -16.70 1.02
N VAL A 117 -1.66 -16.52 -0.26
CA VAL A 117 -2.74 -17.29 -0.92
C VAL A 117 -2.40 -18.77 -1.05
N LEU A 118 -1.15 -19.13 -1.36
CA LEU A 118 -0.69 -20.52 -1.30
C LEU A 118 -0.82 -21.11 0.10
N HIS A 119 -0.48 -20.34 1.14
CA HIS A 119 -0.60 -20.80 2.53
C HIS A 119 -2.05 -21.15 2.91
N PHE A 120 -3.03 -20.43 2.37
CA PHE A 120 -4.45 -20.71 2.57
C PHE A 120 -4.99 -21.88 1.71
N GLY A 121 -4.15 -22.56 0.94
CA GLY A 121 -4.49 -23.78 0.20
C GLY A 121 -5.09 -23.55 -1.20
N PHE A 122 -5.03 -22.32 -1.71
CA PHE A 122 -5.41 -22.04 -3.10
C PHE A 122 -4.38 -22.61 -4.09
N THR A 123 -4.81 -22.82 -5.33
CA THR A 123 -3.95 -23.39 -6.38
C THR A 123 -2.83 -22.45 -6.77
N SER A 124 -1.74 -22.99 -7.34
CA SER A 124 -0.65 -22.17 -7.89
C SER A 124 -1.12 -21.22 -8.99
N TYR A 125 -2.16 -21.59 -9.75
CA TYR A 125 -2.75 -20.71 -10.75
C TYR A 125 -3.44 -19.50 -10.09
N GLU A 126 -4.27 -19.74 -9.07
CA GLU A 126 -4.93 -18.66 -8.33
C GLU A 126 -3.92 -17.75 -7.61
N ALA A 127 -2.88 -18.34 -6.99
CA ALA A 127 -1.88 -17.57 -6.28
C ALA A 127 -0.97 -16.76 -7.20
N LEU A 128 -0.36 -17.37 -8.22
CA LEU A 128 0.67 -16.73 -9.02
C LEU A 128 0.08 -15.87 -10.15
N ILE A 129 -1.00 -16.35 -10.78
CA ILE A 129 -1.59 -15.66 -11.93
C ILE A 129 -2.70 -14.72 -11.46
N ILE A 130 -3.73 -15.24 -10.79
CA ILE A 130 -4.89 -14.41 -10.43
C ILE A 130 -4.50 -13.37 -9.39
N VAL A 131 -3.82 -13.77 -8.31
CA VAL A 131 -3.39 -12.84 -7.25
C VAL A 131 -2.06 -12.17 -7.60
N GLY A 132 -1.01 -12.90 -7.95
CA GLY A 132 0.30 -12.30 -8.22
C GLY A 132 0.25 -11.23 -9.31
N VAL A 133 -0.14 -11.60 -10.54
CA VAL A 133 -0.24 -10.64 -11.65
C VAL A 133 -1.27 -9.54 -11.35
N GLY A 134 -2.42 -9.91 -10.79
CA GLY A 134 -3.47 -8.95 -10.40
C GLY A 134 -2.96 -7.89 -9.42
N THR A 135 -2.25 -8.30 -8.38
CA THR A 135 -1.67 -7.44 -7.35
C THR A 135 -0.55 -6.57 -7.91
N PHE A 136 0.29 -7.11 -8.79
CA PHE A 136 1.31 -6.31 -9.47
C PHE A 136 0.68 -5.16 -10.27
N LEU A 137 -0.31 -5.47 -11.12
CA LEU A 137 -1.01 -4.46 -11.93
C LEU A 137 -1.76 -3.45 -11.05
N HIS A 138 -2.49 -3.91 -10.03
CA HIS A 138 -3.20 -3.05 -9.09
C HIS A 138 -2.25 -2.11 -8.32
N HIS A 139 -1.11 -2.62 -7.87
CA HIS A 139 -0.08 -1.81 -7.24
C HIS A 139 0.44 -0.72 -8.19
N LEU A 140 0.65 -1.03 -9.48
CA LEU A 140 1.10 -0.02 -10.45
C LEU A 140 0.07 1.10 -10.66
N VAL A 141 -1.22 0.75 -10.74
CA VAL A 141 -2.30 1.74 -10.84
C VAL A 141 -2.31 2.66 -9.62
N ASP A 142 -2.28 2.10 -8.43
CA ASP A 142 -2.27 2.87 -7.19
C ASP A 142 -0.96 3.67 -7.03
N ALA A 143 0.17 3.15 -7.51
CA ALA A 143 1.45 3.87 -7.55
C ALA A 143 1.39 5.10 -8.46
N THR A 144 0.74 4.99 -9.63
CA THR A 144 0.50 6.15 -10.51
C THR A 144 -0.34 7.21 -9.79
N ILE A 145 -1.38 6.80 -9.08
CA ILE A 145 -2.23 7.72 -8.29
C ILE A 145 -1.42 8.37 -7.16
N ALA A 146 -0.62 7.61 -6.42
CA ALA A 146 0.24 8.14 -5.37
C ALA A 146 1.26 9.16 -5.91
N LEU A 147 1.84 8.91 -7.08
CA LEU A 147 2.73 9.86 -7.75
C LEU A 147 2.00 11.15 -8.16
N ALA A 148 0.77 11.03 -8.67
CA ALA A 148 -0.06 12.19 -9.00
C ALA A 148 -0.37 13.03 -7.75
N VAL A 149 -0.76 12.40 -6.64
CA VAL A 149 -0.99 13.07 -5.35
C VAL A 149 0.27 13.83 -4.90
N VAL A 150 1.43 13.17 -4.91
CA VAL A 150 2.70 13.83 -4.53
C VAL A 150 3.05 14.99 -5.45
N ALA A 151 2.79 14.86 -6.76
CA ALA A 151 3.02 15.94 -7.72
C ALA A 151 2.10 17.15 -7.43
N SER A 152 0.81 16.92 -7.19
CA SER A 152 -0.16 17.98 -6.83
C SER A 152 0.23 18.70 -5.54
N LEU A 153 0.66 17.95 -4.51
CA LEU A 153 1.12 18.53 -3.25
C LEU A 153 2.38 19.39 -3.42
N LYS A 154 3.29 19.04 -4.33
CA LYS A 154 4.45 19.88 -4.67
C LYS A 154 4.04 21.17 -5.37
N VAL A 155 3.13 21.09 -6.34
CA VAL A 155 2.60 22.28 -7.06
C VAL A 155 1.92 23.25 -6.09
N SER A 156 1.19 22.74 -5.10
CA SER A 156 0.54 23.57 -4.07
C SER A 156 1.48 24.20 -3.04
N GLY A 157 2.79 23.90 -3.09
CA GLY A 157 3.78 24.39 -2.12
C GLY A 157 3.74 23.73 -0.73
N LEU A 158 2.80 22.80 -0.50
CA LEU A 158 2.67 22.06 0.76
C LEU A 158 3.84 21.10 1.02
N ILE A 159 4.47 20.61 -0.05
CA ILE A 159 5.71 19.83 0.02
C ILE A 159 6.78 20.61 -0.73
N LYS A 160 7.75 21.17 0.00
CA LYS A 160 8.95 21.77 -0.64
C LYS A 160 9.65 20.70 -1.47
N ALA A 161 10.15 21.08 -2.65
CA ALA A 161 11.15 20.32 -3.39
C ALA A 161 12.42 20.22 -2.53
N ARG A 162 12.45 19.30 -1.57
CA ARG A 162 13.62 19.03 -0.74
C ARG A 162 14.26 17.77 -1.26
N GLY A 163 15.53 17.90 -1.67
CA GLY A 163 16.49 16.81 -1.62
C GLY A 163 16.55 16.19 -0.22
N PRO A 164 17.34 15.12 -0.03
CA PRO A 164 17.29 14.29 1.16
C PRO A 164 17.34 15.12 2.44
N LEU A 165 16.44 14.82 3.38
CA LEU A 165 16.37 15.49 4.67
C LEU A 165 17.71 15.34 5.40
N PRO A 166 18.27 16.40 6.00
CA PRO A 166 19.44 16.26 6.86
C PRO A 166 19.07 15.40 8.08
N HIS A 167 19.97 14.46 8.38
CA HIS A 167 19.90 13.52 9.49
C HIS A 167 19.87 14.23 10.84
#